data_AF-A0AB38BJJ3-F1
#
_entry.id   AF-A0AB38BJJ3-F1
#
_cell.length_a   1.000
_cell.length_b   1.000
_cell.length_c   1.000
_cell.angle_alpha   90.00
_cell.angle_beta   90.00
_cell.angle_gamma   90.00
#
_symmetry.space_group_name_H-M   'P 1'
#
loop_
_entity.id
_entity.type
_entity.pdbx_description
1 polymer ?
#
loop_
_entity_poly.entity_id
_entity_poly.type
_entity_poly.pdbx_seq_one_letter_code
_entity_poly.pdbx_strand_id
1 'polypeptide(L)'
;TRYIMLALRTREAQDPRTIGQLFFLCCDELEDIRFAEAILLVLDCLKASLTEEPILSEEMVQSVLDRVFDNFPAFLKRAFHQPENQFPSGLSA
;
A
#
# COMPACT_ATOMS: atom_id res chain seq x y z
N THR A 1 -37.03 -14.20 -5.64
CA THR A 1 -36.48 -13.09 -4.83
C THR A 1 -36.35 -13.40 -3.34
N ARG A 2 -37.38 -13.92 -2.65
CA ARG A 2 -37.31 -14.24 -1.19
C ARG A 2 -36.20 -15.21 -0.78
N TYR A 3 -35.99 -16.29 -1.53
CA TYR A 3 -34.94 -17.27 -1.24
C TYR A 3 -33.52 -16.73 -1.43
N ILE A 4 -33.31 -15.83 -2.39
CA ILE A 4 -32.02 -15.18 -2.62
C ILE A 4 -31.65 -14.28 -1.44
N MET A 5 -32.61 -13.50 -0.93
CA MET A 5 -32.42 -12.66 0.24
C MET A 5 -32.13 -13.49 1.49
N LEU A 6 -32.83 -14.61 1.70
CA LEU A 6 -32.60 -15.48 2.85
C LEU A 6 -31.23 -16.17 2.78
N ALA A 7 -30.83 -16.68 1.61
CA ALA A 7 -29.52 -17.29 1.40
C ALA A 7 -28.38 -16.29 1.59
N LEU A 8 -28.55 -15.04 1.15
CA LEU A 8 -27.60 -13.95 1.39
C LEU A 8 -27.44 -13.66 2.88
N ARG A 9 -28.55 -13.51 3.61
CA ARG A 9 -28.52 -13.25 5.06
C ARG A 9 -27.89 -14.38 5.86
N THR A 10 -28.17 -15.63 5.49
CA THR A 10 -27.52 -16.79 6.11
C THR A 10 -26.02 -16.81 5.84
N ARG A 11 -25.59 -16.49 4.61
CA ARG A 11 -24.17 -16.41 4.27
C ARG A 11 -23.45 -15.28 4.99
N GLU A 12 -24.03 -14.08 5.04
CA GLU A 12 -23.49 -12.92 5.79
C GLU A 12 -23.34 -13.22 7.29
N ALA A 13 -24.26 -14.01 7.87
CA ALA A 13 -24.20 -14.40 9.27
C ALA A 13 -23.20 -15.52 9.58
N GLN A 14 -22.93 -16.41 8.61
CA GLN A 14 -22.05 -17.57 8.78
C GLN A 14 -20.61 -17.30 8.33
N ASP A 15 -20.41 -16.45 7.33
CA ASP A 15 -19.10 -16.14 6.74
C ASP A 15 -18.89 -14.62 6.67
N PRO A 16 -18.05 -14.05 7.56
CA PRO A 16 -17.71 -12.64 7.55
C PRO A 16 -16.76 -12.25 6.40
N ARG A 17 -16.36 -13.18 5.51
CA ARG A 17 -15.57 -12.89 4.31
C ARG A 17 -16.41 -13.07 3.06
N THR A 18 -17.44 -12.25 2.90
CA THR A 18 -18.18 -12.24 1.65
C THR A 18 -17.31 -11.69 0.51
N ILE A 19 -17.54 -12.15 -0.73
CA ILE A 19 -16.81 -11.66 -1.90
C ILE A 19 -16.89 -10.13 -2.08
N GLY A 20 -17.99 -9.51 -1.65
CA GLY A 20 -18.13 -8.06 -1.64
C GLY A 20 -17.20 -7.39 -0.63
N GLN A 21 -17.00 -8.00 0.53
CA GLN A 21 -16.10 -7.52 1.57
C GLN A 21 -14.63 -7.67 1.15
N LEU A 22 -14.28 -8.77 0.47
CA LEU A 22 -12.97 -8.92 -0.17
C LEU A 22 -12.74 -7.86 -1.25
N PHE A 23 -13.75 -7.56 -2.09
CA PHE A 23 -13.65 -6.50 -3.09
C PHE A 23 -13.38 -5.13 -2.45
N PHE A 24 -14.08 -4.78 -1.37
CA PHE A 24 -13.84 -3.53 -0.65
C PHE A 24 -12.44 -3.48 -0.02
N LEU A 25 -11.98 -4.58 0.60
CA LEU A 25 -10.61 -4.66 1.12
C LEU A 25 -9.57 -4.50 0.01
N CYS A 26 -9.78 -5.11 -1.16
CA CYS A 26 -8.91 -4.90 -2.31
C CYS A 26 -8.94 -3.45 -2.82
N CYS A 27 -10.09 -2.77 -2.77
CA CYS A 27 -10.17 -1.36 -3.15
C CYS A 27 -9.38 -0.46 -2.19
N ASP A 28 -9.44 -0.74 -0.89
CA ASP A 28 -8.66 -0.01 0.12
C ASP A 28 -7.15 -0.27 -0.07
N GLU A 29 -6.75 -1.52 -0.30
CA GLU A 29 -5.35 -1.86 -0.61
C GLU A 29 -4.85 -1.20 -1.90
N LEU A 30 -5.69 -1.11 -2.94
CA LEU A 30 -5.36 -0.39 -4.17
C LEU A 30 -5.18 1.12 -3.93
N GLU A 31 -5.91 1.69 -2.96
CA GLU A 31 -5.71 3.08 -2.57
C GLU A 31 -4.36 3.32 -1.91
N ASP A 32 -3.96 2.41 -1.03
CA ASP A 32 -2.64 2.45 -0.39
C ASP A 32 -1.49 2.30 -1.39
N ILE A 33 -1.63 1.43 -2.41
CA ILE A 33 -0.64 1.27 -3.48
C ILE A 33 -0.47 2.58 -4.27
N ARG A 34 -1.57 3.20 -4.71
CA ARG A 34 -1.53 4.47 -5.45
C ARG A 34 -0.89 5.59 -4.63
N PHE A 35 -1.14 5.59 -3.32
CA PHE A 35 -0.54 6.57 -2.41
C PHE A 35 0.97 6.38 -2.26
N ALA A 36 1.44 5.14 -2.13
CA ALA A 36 2.87 4.82 -2.11
C ALA A 36 3.55 5.23 -3.43
N GLU A 37 2.93 4.93 -4.58
CA GLU A 37 3.40 5.36 -5.90
C GLU A 37 3.49 6.88 -6.03
N ALA A 38 2.48 7.61 -5.54
CA ALA A 38 2.48 9.07 -5.55
C ALA A 38 3.65 9.66 -4.74
N ILE A 39 3.96 9.07 -3.58
CA ILE A 39 5.10 9.51 -2.76
C ILE A 39 6.43 9.20 -3.45
N LEU A 40 6.58 8.05 -4.11
CA LEU A 40 7.78 7.73 -4.90
C LEU A 40 7.99 8.75 -6.02
N LEU A 41 6.92 9.12 -6.74
CA LEU A 41 6.99 10.16 -7.77
C LEU A 41 7.42 11.52 -7.20
N VAL A 42 6.92 11.90 -6.02
CA VAL A 42 7.34 13.14 -5.36
C VAL A 42 8.82 13.09 -4.99
N LEU A 43 9.33 11.94 -4.52
CA LEU A 43 10.74 11.76 -4.21
C LEU A 43 11.63 11.77 -5.44
N ASP A 44 11.16 11.22 -6.56
CA ASP A 44 11.87 11.28 -7.84
C ASP A 44 11.92 12.72 -8.37
N CYS A 45 10.83 13.48 -8.27
CA CYS A 45 10.83 14.91 -8.58
C CYS A 45 11.80 15.68 -7.67
N LEU A 46 11.80 15.39 -6.37
CA LEU A 46 12.74 16.01 -5.42
C LEU A 46 14.19 15.69 -5.79
N LYS A 47 14.49 14.43 -6.14
CA LYS A 47 15.82 14.01 -6.60
C LYS A 47 16.23 14.76 -7.85
N ALA A 48 15.35 14.85 -8.85
CA ALA A 48 15.62 15.56 -10.09
C ALA A 48 15.93 17.03 -9.83
N SER A 49 15.11 17.73 -9.04
CA SER A 49 15.35 19.13 -8.67
C SER A 49 16.65 19.34 -7.91
N LEU A 50 17.05 18.41 -7.03
CA LEU A 50 18.32 18.49 -6.31
C LEU A 50 19.53 18.18 -7.21
N THR A 51 19.34 17.40 -8.27
CA THR A 51 20.41 17.03 -9.21
C THR A 51 20.66 18.13 -10.25
N GLU A 52 19.66 18.97 -10.53
CA GLU A 52 19.81 20.15 -11.39
C GLU A 52 20.66 21.25 -10.75
N GLU A 53 20.80 21.25 -9.42
CA GLU A 53 21.63 22.20 -8.70
C GLU A 53 23.12 21.83 -8.79
N PRO A 54 23.98 22.62 -9.47
CA PRO A 54 25.37 22.27 -9.78
C PRO A 54 26.29 22.19 -8.56
N ILE A 55 25.77 22.55 -7.38
CA ILE A 55 26.50 22.58 -6.10
C ILE A 55 26.41 21.22 -5.39
N LEU A 56 25.41 20.39 -5.71
CA LEU A 56 25.15 19.14 -5.01
C LEU A 56 25.81 17.97 -5.74
N SER A 57 26.66 17.23 -5.02
CA SER A 57 27.13 15.92 -5.46
C SER A 57 26.00 14.89 -5.37
N GLU A 58 26.00 13.91 -6.27
CA GLU A 58 25.04 12.79 -6.27
C GLU A 58 25.01 12.05 -4.92
N GLU A 59 26.17 11.92 -4.26
CA GLU A 59 26.28 11.34 -2.91
C GLU A 59 25.55 12.17 -1.85
N MET A 60 25.60 13.50 -1.98
CA MET A 60 24.92 14.40 -1.05
C MET A 60 23.41 14.34 -1.26
N VAL A 61 22.95 14.30 -2.51
CA VAL A 61 21.53 14.11 -2.87
C VAL A 61 21.00 12.82 -2.26
N GLN A 62 21.73 11.70 -2.42
CA GLN A 62 21.33 10.42 -1.84
C GLN A 62 21.27 10.49 -0.31
N SER A 63 22.26 11.12 0.34
CA SER A 63 22.26 11.29 1.80
C SER A 63 21.09 12.14 2.33
N VAL A 64 20.56 13.05 1.50
CA VAL A 64 19.40 13.87 1.85
C VAL A 64 18.14 13.04 1.68
N LEU A 65 18.02 12.27 0.60
CA LEU A 65 16.89 11.36 0.39
C LEU A 65 16.81 10.32 1.52
N ASP A 66 17.92 9.70 1.90
CA ASP A 66 17.97 8.72 2.99
C ASP A 66 17.51 9.34 4.32
N ARG A 67 17.95 10.59 4.60
CA ARG A 67 17.49 11.35 5.78
C ARG A 67 16.00 11.70 5.72
N VAL A 68 15.47 12.01 4.54
CA VAL A 68 14.03 12.26 4.35
C VAL A 68 13.24 10.98 4.63
N PHE A 69 13.68 9.84 4.08
CA PHE A 69 13.10 8.53 4.37
C PHE A 69 13.17 8.15 5.85
N ASP A 70 14.28 8.43 6.53
CA ASP A 70 14.43 8.16 7.96
C ASP A 70 13.52 9.02 8.83
N ASN A 71 13.19 10.23 8.37
CA ASN A 71 12.26 11.12 9.05
C ASN A 71 10.79 10.82 8.73
N PHE A 72 10.50 9.84 7.87
CA PHE A 72 9.12 9.49 7.58
C PHE A 72 8.37 8.97 8.80
N PRO A 73 7.08 9.30 8.94
CA PRO A 73 6.19 8.69 9.91
C PRO A 73 6.20 7.16 9.81
N ALA A 74 6.02 6.47 10.94
CA ALA A 74 6.04 5.01 11.00
C ALA A 74 5.00 4.34 10.07
N PHE A 75 3.89 5.01 9.76
CA PHE A 75 2.89 4.47 8.84
C PHE A 75 3.39 4.44 7.38
N LEU A 76 4.14 5.47 6.94
CA LEU A 76 4.76 5.49 5.61
C LEU A 76 5.86 4.44 5.48
N LYS A 77 6.71 4.31 6.51
CA LYS A 77 7.76 3.29 6.51
C LYS A 77 7.21 1.87 6.36
N ARG A 78 6.04 1.58 6.93
CA ARG A 78 5.36 0.29 6.78
C ARG A 78 4.80 0.10 5.37
N ALA A 79 4.25 1.14 4.77
CA ALA A 79 3.74 1.10 3.40
C ALA A 79 4.84 0.77 2.37
N PHE A 80 6.07 1.27 2.58
CA PHE A 80 7.21 0.96 1.70
C PHE A 80 7.93 -0.35 2.03
N HIS A 81 7.69 -0.95 3.19
CA HIS A 81 8.39 -2.16 3.63
C HIS A 81 7.62 -3.44 3.29
N GLN A 82 6.50 -3.43 2.57
CA GLN A 82 5.77 -4.68 2.29
C GLN A 82 6.65 -5.68 1.52
N PRO A 83 7.13 -6.77 2.16
CA PRO A 83 7.61 -7.92 1.43
C PRO A 83 6.36 -8.71 0.99
N GLU A 84 6.46 -9.37 -0.14
CA GLU A 84 5.46 -10.29 -0.65
C GLU A 84 4.92 -11.27 0.42
N ASN A 85 3.66 -11.65 0.24
CA ASN A 85 2.98 -12.81 0.79
C ASN A 85 2.72 -12.86 2.30
N GLN A 86 1.46 -12.62 2.64
CA GLN A 86 0.78 -13.47 3.61
C GLN A 86 -0.55 -13.96 3.04
N PHE A 87 -0.49 -14.76 1.96
CA PHE A 87 -1.54 -15.75 1.75
C PHE A 87 -1.56 -16.67 2.98
N PRO A 88 -2.69 -16.82 3.68
CA PRO A 88 -2.76 -17.76 4.79
C PRO A 88 -2.58 -19.18 4.25
N SER A 89 -1.45 -19.78 4.60
CA SER A 89 -1.15 -21.20 4.50
C SER A 89 -2.22 -21.97 5.28
N GLY A 90 -3.32 -22.34 4.61
CA GLY A 90 -4.46 -22.92 5.30
C GLY A 90 -5.59 -23.32 4.37
N LEU A 91 -5.28 -24.05 3.29
CA LEU A 91 -6.23 -24.96 2.62
C LEU A 91 -5.47 -26.21 2.16
N SER A 92 -5.03 -26.99 3.16
CA SER A 92 -4.92 -28.44 3.02
C SER A 92 -6.10 -29.02 3.80
N ALA A 93 -7.14 -29.40 3.07
CA ALA A 93 -8.12 -30.43 3.38
C ALA A 93 -8.99 -30.64 2.14
#